data_AF-A0A978SFB2-F1
#
_entry.id   AF-A0A978SFB2-F1
#
_cell.length_a   1.000
_cell.length_b   1.000
_cell.length_c   1.000
_cell.angle_alpha   90.00
_cell.angle_beta   90.00
_cell.angle_gamma   90.00
#
_symmetry.space_group_name_H-M   'P 1'
#
loop_
_entity.id
_entity.type
_entity.pdbx_description
1 polymer ?
#
loop_
_entity_poly.entity_id
_entity_poly.type
_entity_poly.pdbx_seq_one_letter_code
_entity_poly.pdbx_strand_id
1 'polypeptide(L)'
;MTHILHLDASSRGDHSISRTLSKEFINQWKTAHPDDTVTYRDIGHHPVPFVSEDWIAAAYEECLRVGDSRTERLRQRWIHLRICQTCGKMLCCDSSKNQHARRHYEEIGHAVISSVELGEE
;
A
#
# COMPACT_ATOMS: atom_id res chain seq x y z
N MET A 1 3.41 -21.27 10.03
CA MET A 1 2.10 -20.85 9.52
C MET A 1 2.35 -19.74 8.53
N THR A 2 2.16 -20.05 7.25
CA THR A 2 2.30 -19.10 6.16
C THR A 2 0.94 -18.52 5.80
N HIS A 3 0.90 -17.24 5.45
CA HIS A 3 -0.28 -16.58 4.92
C HIS A 3 -0.03 -16.25 3.45
N ILE A 4 -0.78 -16.87 2.55
CA ILE A 4 -0.67 -16.67 1.11
C ILE A 4 -1.77 -15.72 0.65
N LEU A 5 -1.39 -14.70 -0.12
CA LEU A 5 -2.34 -13.90 -0.91
C LEU A 5 -2.37 -14.43 -2.34
N HIS A 6 -3.45 -15.11 -2.72
CA HIS A 6 -3.69 -15.53 -4.09
C HIS A 6 -4.45 -14.42 -4.83
N LEU A 7 -3.75 -13.75 -5.75
CA LEU A 7 -4.28 -12.63 -6.53
C LEU A 7 -4.40 -13.00 -8.00
N ASP A 8 -5.62 -12.98 -8.54
CA ASP A 8 -5.87 -13.19 -9.96
C ASP A 8 -6.13 -11.85 -10.67
N ALA A 9 -5.38 -11.60 -11.75
CA ALA A 9 -5.46 -10.36 -12.54
C ALA A 9 -6.11 -10.53 -13.92
N SER A 10 -6.25 -11.76 -14.41
CA SER A 10 -6.76 -11.99 -15.77
C SER A 10 -8.26 -11.70 -15.84
N SER A 11 -8.71 -10.87 -16.78
CA SER A 11 -10.14 -10.61 -17.00
C SER A 11 -10.90 -11.75 -17.70
N ARG A 12 -10.21 -12.83 -18.10
CA ARG A 12 -10.76 -13.89 -18.96
C ARG A 12 -11.59 -14.96 -18.23
N GLY A 13 -11.78 -14.83 -16.92
CA GLY A 13 -12.50 -15.79 -16.08
C GLY A 13 -12.14 -17.25 -16.35
N ASP A 14 -13.14 -18.10 -16.58
CA ASP A 14 -12.98 -19.55 -16.78
C ASP A 14 -12.14 -19.93 -18.01
N HIS A 15 -11.96 -19.00 -18.95
CA HIS A 15 -11.10 -19.20 -20.13
C HIS A 15 -9.64 -18.77 -19.89
N SER A 16 -9.28 -18.41 -18.66
CA SER A 16 -7.95 -17.95 -18.31
C SER A 16 -7.03 -19.10 -17.89
N ILE A 17 -6.01 -19.37 -18.71
CA ILE A 17 -4.97 -20.36 -18.39
C ILE A 17 -4.22 -19.98 -17.10
N SER A 18 -3.93 -18.69 -16.87
CA SER A 18 -3.19 -18.27 -15.68
C SER A 18 -3.98 -18.48 -14.39
N ARG A 19 -5.31 -18.28 -14.42
CA ARG A 19 -6.19 -18.60 -13.28
C ARG A 19 -6.25 -20.10 -13.00
N THR A 20 -6.31 -20.92 -14.04
CA THR A 20 -6.26 -22.38 -13.89
C THR A 20 -4.96 -22.81 -13.21
N LEU A 21 -3.82 -22.31 -13.68
CA LEU A 21 -2.51 -22.67 -13.09
C LEU A 21 -2.36 -22.20 -11.65
N SER A 22 -2.76 -20.96 -11.32
CA SER A 22 -2.69 -20.43 -9.96
C SER A 22 -3.60 -21.19 -9.00
N LYS A 23 -4.81 -21.57 -9.44
CA LYS A 23 -5.74 -22.42 -8.68
C LYS A 23 -5.15 -23.80 -8.39
N GLU A 24 -4.54 -24.45 -9.38
CA GLU A 24 -3.90 -25.76 -9.19
C GLU A 24 -2.74 -25.70 -8.19
N PHE A 25 -1.93 -24.64 -8.25
CA PHE A 25 -0.88 -24.42 -7.26
C PHE A 25 -1.44 -24.30 -5.84
N ILE A 26 -2.47 -23.48 -5.62
CA ILE A 26 -3.07 -23.30 -4.29
C ILE A 26 -3.73 -24.58 -3.77
N ASN A 27 -4.40 -25.35 -4.64
CA ASN A 27 -4.97 -26.64 -4.28
C ASN A 27 -3.90 -27.61 -3.77
N GLN A 28 -2.77 -27.70 -4.48
CA GLN A 28 -1.64 -28.54 -4.08
C GLN A 28 -1.00 -28.01 -2.79
N TRP A 29 -0.84 -26.69 -2.65
CA TRP A 29 -0.27 -26.10 -1.44
C TRP A 29 -1.10 -26.44 -0.20
N LYS A 30 -2.42 -26.23 -0.25
CA LYS A 30 -3.32 -26.52 0.89
C LYS A 30 -3.41 -28.00 1.21
N THR A 31 -3.18 -28.87 0.23
CA THR A 31 -3.07 -30.32 0.46
C THR A 31 -1.80 -30.64 1.27
N ALA A 32 -0.65 -30.02 0.91
CA ALA A 32 0.61 -30.25 1.61
C ALA A 32 0.73 -29.49 2.94
N HIS A 33 0.06 -28.34 3.07
CA HIS A 33 0.14 -27.43 4.21
C HIS A 33 -1.29 -27.05 4.66
N PRO A 34 -2.02 -27.97 5.31
CA PRO A 34 -3.43 -27.78 5.65
C PRO A 34 -3.64 -26.61 6.62
N ASP A 35 -2.66 -26.32 7.48
CA ASP A 35 -2.72 -25.28 8.51
C ASP A 35 -2.39 -23.87 7.99
N ASP A 36 -1.90 -23.75 6.75
CA ASP A 36 -1.61 -22.44 6.15
C ASP A 36 -2.89 -21.73 5.70
N THR A 37 -2.88 -20.39 5.77
CA THR A 37 -4.04 -19.57 5.40
C THR A 37 -3.88 -19.04 3.99
N VAL A 38 -4.96 -19.06 3.19
CA VAL A 38 -4.99 -18.46 1.85
C VAL A 38 -6.09 -17.42 1.80
N THR A 39 -5.72 -16.18 1.49
CA THR A 39 -6.65 -15.09 1.17
C THR A 39 -6.72 -14.94 -0.34
N TYR A 40 -7.93 -15.03 -0.90
CA TYR A 40 -8.15 -14.89 -2.35
C TYR A 40 -8.62 -13.47 -2.70
N ARG A 41 -8.07 -12.88 -3.77
CA ARG A 41 -8.49 -11.59 -4.32
C ARG A 41 -8.51 -11.62 -5.84
N ASP A 42 -9.70 -11.46 -6.43
CA ASP A 42 -9.88 -11.35 -7.87
C ASP A 42 -9.94 -9.90 -8.30
N ILE A 43 -8.83 -9.34 -8.80
CA ILE A 43 -8.80 -7.97 -9.33
C ILE A 43 -9.20 -7.89 -10.81
N GLY A 44 -9.22 -9.03 -11.51
CA GLY A 44 -9.63 -9.08 -12.91
C GLY A 44 -11.14 -8.88 -13.10
N HIS A 45 -11.96 -9.35 -12.14
CA HIS A 45 -13.40 -9.15 -12.12
C HIS A 45 -13.87 -8.11 -11.09
N HIS A 46 -13.11 -7.90 -10.01
CA HIS A 46 -13.38 -6.85 -9.02
C HIS A 46 -12.24 -5.82 -9.05
N PRO A 47 -12.21 -4.95 -10.08
CA PRO A 47 -11.12 -4.01 -10.27
C PRO A 47 -10.97 -3.11 -9.06
N VAL A 48 -9.72 -2.78 -8.76
CA VAL A 48 -9.41 -1.76 -7.76
C VAL A 48 -9.92 -0.41 -8.31
N PRO A 49 -10.57 0.43 -7.49
CA PRO A 49 -10.94 1.77 -7.91
C PRO A 49 -9.73 2.53 -8.45
N PHE A 50 -9.96 3.39 -9.44
CA PHE A 50 -8.91 4.30 -9.90
C PHE A 50 -8.46 5.20 -8.76
N VAL A 51 -7.16 5.54 -8.77
CA VAL A 51 -6.61 6.55 -7.88
C VAL A 51 -7.27 7.89 -8.20
N SER A 52 -8.02 8.44 -7.24
CA SER A 52 -8.69 9.75 -7.36
C SER A 52 -7.92 10.84 -6.60
N GLU A 53 -8.24 12.11 -6.87
CA GLU A 53 -7.70 13.23 -6.08
C GLU A 53 -8.07 13.10 -4.59
N ASP A 54 -9.30 12.69 -4.27
CA ASP A 54 -9.72 12.44 -2.89
C ASP A 54 -8.92 11.30 -2.24
N TRP A 55 -8.66 10.22 -2.99
CA TRP A 55 -7.80 9.13 -2.51
C TRP A 55 -6.38 9.60 -2.26
N ILE A 56 -5.82 10.43 -3.16
CA ILE A 56 -4.50 11.05 -3.00
C ILE A 56 -4.51 11.92 -1.75
N ALA A 57 -5.45 12.85 -1.62
CA ALA A 57 -5.56 13.75 -0.48
C ALA A 57 -5.68 12.98 0.85
N ALA A 58 -6.51 11.93 0.90
CA ALA A 58 -6.65 11.07 2.07
C ALA A 58 -5.37 10.27 2.37
N ALA A 59 -4.73 9.70 1.35
CA ALA A 59 -3.48 8.97 1.50
C ALA A 59 -2.34 9.88 2.02
N TYR A 60 -2.40 11.19 1.73
CA TYR A 60 -1.44 12.20 2.19
C TYR A 60 -1.97 13.05 3.36
N GLU A 61 -3.12 12.72 3.96
CA GLU A 61 -3.81 13.61 4.91
C GLU A 61 -2.90 14.01 6.09
N GLU A 62 -2.12 13.08 6.63
CA GLU A 62 -1.20 13.34 7.74
C GLU A 62 -0.10 14.37 7.39
N CYS A 63 0.34 14.40 6.12
CA CYS A 63 1.28 15.42 5.62
C CYS A 63 0.59 16.74 5.24
N LEU A 64 -0.66 16.67 4.79
CA LEU A 64 -1.46 17.82 4.38
C LEU A 64 -2.07 18.59 5.56
N ARG A 65 -2.34 17.94 6.69
CA ARG A 65 -3.09 18.51 7.83
C ARG A 65 -2.25 19.42 8.75
N VAL A 66 -0.94 19.56 8.53
CA VAL A 66 -0.11 20.50 9.30
C VAL A 66 -0.21 21.91 8.69
N GLY A 67 -1.42 22.48 8.80
CA GLY A 67 -1.67 23.91 8.81
C GLY A 67 -2.43 24.20 10.09
N ASP A 68 -1.75 24.76 11.10
CA ASP A 68 -2.44 25.26 12.29
C ASP A 68 -3.47 26.31 11.85
N SER A 69 -4.61 26.24 12.51
CA SER A 69 -5.79 27.03 12.32
C SER A 69 -5.51 28.51 12.00
N ARG A 70 -6.18 28.96 10.93
CA ARG A 70 -6.26 30.33 10.37
C ARG A 70 -5.16 30.68 9.37
N THR A 71 -5.65 31.07 8.19
CA THR A 71 -4.99 31.69 7.05
C THR A 71 -4.67 30.73 5.91
N GLU A 72 -5.49 30.86 4.89
CA GLU A 72 -5.34 30.44 3.51
C GLU A 72 -4.03 30.98 2.90
N ARG A 73 -2.90 30.37 3.27
CA ARG A 73 -1.61 30.37 2.55
C ARG A 73 -0.59 29.61 3.38
N LEU A 74 -0.33 28.37 2.97
CA LEU A 74 0.98 27.74 2.75
C LEU A 74 0.80 26.24 2.91
N ARG A 75 0.62 25.55 1.78
CA ARG A 75 1.10 24.18 1.59
C ARG A 75 2.51 24.11 2.18
N GLN A 76 2.68 23.60 3.40
CA GLN A 76 4.03 23.37 3.89
C GLN A 76 4.62 22.24 3.06
N ARG A 77 5.56 22.59 2.18
CA ARG A 77 6.24 21.66 1.27
C ARG A 77 6.93 20.59 2.12
N TRP A 78 6.43 19.36 2.06
CA TRP A 78 7.31 18.21 2.24
C TRP A 78 8.36 18.24 1.13
N ILE A 79 9.56 17.76 1.46
CA ILE A 79 10.63 17.65 0.46
C ILE A 79 10.39 16.38 -0.35
N HIS A 80 10.30 15.26 0.35
CA HIS A 80 9.95 13.97 -0.24
C HIS A 80 8.96 13.22 0.63
N LEU A 81 8.17 12.39 -0.03
CA LEU A 81 7.23 11.47 0.61
C LEU A 81 7.85 10.08 0.71
N ARG A 82 7.49 9.38 1.78
CA ARG A 82 7.87 8.00 2.05
C ARG A 82 6.62 7.22 2.40
N ILE A 83 6.57 5.95 1.99
CA ILE A 83 5.49 5.04 2.37
C ILE A 83 6.01 4.03 3.39
N CYS A 84 5.24 3.82 4.46
CA CYS A 84 5.48 2.72 5.38
C CYS A 84 5.11 1.40 4.69
N GLN A 85 6.10 0.53 4.46
CA GLN A 85 5.87 -0.78 3.84
C GLN A 85 5.12 -1.76 4.76
N THR A 86 4.98 -1.43 6.06
CA THR A 86 4.22 -2.25 7.02
C THR A 86 2.73 -1.90 7.05
N CYS A 87 2.38 -0.61 7.04
CA CYS A 87 0.99 -0.16 7.23
C CYS A 87 0.42 0.71 6.10
N GLY A 88 1.22 1.05 5.09
CA GLY A 88 0.78 1.84 3.92
C GLY A 88 0.60 3.34 4.18
N LYS A 89 0.89 3.86 5.38
CA LYS A 89 0.86 5.31 5.65
C LYS A 89 1.88 6.05 4.78
N MET A 90 1.47 7.13 4.14
CA MET A 90 2.39 8.06 3.48
C MET A 90 2.73 9.24 4.40
N LEU A 91 4.04 9.47 4.55
CA LEU A 91 4.62 10.33 5.56
C LEU A 91 5.72 11.17 4.90
N CYS A 92 5.95 12.39 5.38
CA CYS A 92 7.05 13.22 4.90
C CYS A 92 8.37 12.72 5.50
N CYS A 93 9.43 12.73 4.68
CA CYS A 93 10.76 12.25 5.07
C CYS A 93 11.36 13.09 6.22
N ASP A 94 12.47 12.60 6.79
CA ASP A 94 13.15 13.23 7.92
C ASP A 94 13.80 14.59 7.57
N SER A 95 14.05 14.84 6.28
CA SER A 95 14.49 16.15 5.79
C SER A 95 13.34 17.16 5.69
N SER A 96 12.08 16.70 5.74
CA SER A 96 10.91 17.58 5.76
C SER A 96 10.72 18.16 7.16
N LYS A 97 10.31 19.43 7.25
CA LYS A 97 10.14 20.15 8.52
C LYS A 97 9.35 19.37 9.58
N ASN A 98 8.32 18.65 9.16
CA ASN A 98 7.43 17.92 10.06
C ASN A 98 7.88 16.49 10.37
N GLN A 99 8.86 15.90 9.69
CA GLN A 99 9.47 14.60 10.02
C GLN A 99 8.47 13.47 10.40
N HIS A 100 7.40 13.30 9.62
CA HIS A 100 6.33 12.33 9.94
C HIS A 100 6.83 10.87 9.86
N ALA A 101 7.77 10.57 8.97
CA ALA A 101 8.36 9.24 8.83
C ALA A 101 9.09 8.82 10.13
N ARG A 102 9.96 9.69 10.65
CA ARG A 102 10.64 9.49 11.94
C ARG A 102 9.69 9.28 13.10
N ARG A 103 8.71 10.18 13.30
CA ARG A 103 7.75 10.03 14.41
C ARG A 103 6.99 8.71 14.33
N HIS A 104 6.57 8.32 13.12
CA HIS A 104 5.89 7.05 12.92
C HIS A 104 6.75 5.85 13.32
N TYR A 105 8.05 5.87 12.98
CA TYR A 105 8.99 4.85 13.44
C TYR A 105 9.15 4.86 14.96
N GLU A 106 9.32 6.04 15.57
CA GLU A 106 9.52 6.17 17.02
C GLU A 106 8.28 5.74 17.83
N GLU A 107 7.07 6.00 17.34
CA GLU A 107 5.81 5.69 18.03
C GLU A 107 5.30 4.26 17.79
N ILE A 108 5.42 3.76 16.55
CA ILE A 108 4.80 2.50 16.12
C ILE A 108 5.85 1.41 15.89
N GLY A 109 7.12 1.76 15.67
CA GLY A 109 8.20 0.81 15.38
C GLY A 109 8.23 0.31 13.93
N HIS A 110 7.40 0.85 13.04
CA HIS A 110 7.41 0.46 11.64
C HIS A 110 8.51 1.17 10.85
N ALA A 111 9.27 0.41 10.06
CA ALA A 111 10.24 0.98 9.14
C ALA A 111 9.56 1.69 7.95
N VAL A 112 10.07 2.87 7.61
CA VAL A 112 9.59 3.72 6.50
C VAL A 112 10.73 3.89 5.50
N ILE A 113 10.81 3.05 4.46
CA ILE A 113 12.04 2.90 3.65
C ILE A 113 11.86 3.25 2.17
N SER A 114 10.65 3.21 1.61
CA SER A 114 10.49 3.39 0.16
C SER A 114 10.10 4.82 -0.20
N SER A 115 10.84 5.42 -1.15
CA SER A 115 10.37 6.60 -1.86
C SER A 115 9.12 6.26 -2.67
N VAL A 116 8.21 7.23 -2.74
CA VAL A 116 7.03 7.17 -3.61
C VAL A 116 7.23 8.01 -4.87
N GLU A 117 8.38 8.67 -5.00
CA GLU A 117 8.72 9.56 -6.12
C GLU A 117 9.51 8.79 -7.18
N LEU A 118 9.13 8.99 -8.45
CA LEU A 118 9.82 8.38 -9.58
C LEU A 118 11.26 8.92 -9.68
N GLY A 119 12.25 8.06 -9.48
CA GLY A 119 13.68 8.38 -9.70
C GLY A 119 14.49 8.70 -8.45
N GLU A 120 13.93 8.60 -7.24
CA GLU A 120 14.72 8.50 -6.01
C GLU A 120 14.97 7.02 -5.68
N GLU A 121 16.24 6.64 -5.52
CA GLU A 121 16.64 5.37 -4.87
C GLU A 121 16.72 5.53 -3.35
#